data_AF-A0A1N6ICR7-F1
#
_entry.id   AF-A0A1N6ICR7-F1
#
_cell.length_a   1.000
_cell.length_b   1.000
_cell.length_c   1.000
_cell.angle_alpha   90.00
_cell.angle_beta   90.00
_cell.angle_gamma   90.00
#
_symmetry.space_group_name_H-M   'P 1'
#
loop_
_entity.id
_entity.type
_entity.pdbx_description
1 polymer ?
#
loop_
_entity_poly.entity_id
_entity_poly.type
_entity_poly.pdbx_seq_one_letter_code
_entity_poly.pdbx_strand_id
1 'polypeptide(L)'
;MSRYHPAPLSTPPGTLVALRDWMLAEGANFEGYALDGRGVGEGFSVRHDGAAWLWGNEERGQWREVARFETEAGLAAHAWAEIAADDWAWSHLVVMTDDAERARVVAEECRARGLVVFTDSIPYGGPDDPRHRVFVFGRGIDAVADLVQRDWI
;
A
#
# COMPACT_ATOMS: atom_id res chain seq x y z
N MET A 1 -2.59 8.05 15.01
CA MET A 1 -3.77 7.17 14.94
C MET A 1 -3.76 6.59 13.54
N SER A 2 -3.71 5.27 13.42
CA SER A 2 -3.76 4.58 12.12
C SER A 2 -5.11 4.86 11.45
N ARG A 3 -5.08 5.03 10.13
CA ARG A 3 -6.22 5.55 9.35
C ARG A 3 -7.13 4.43 8.83
N TYR A 4 -6.63 3.20 8.83
CA TYR A 4 -7.33 2.01 8.44
C TYR A 4 -6.73 0.80 9.13
N HIS A 5 -7.59 -0.09 9.62
CA HIS A 5 -7.18 -1.39 10.12
C HIS A 5 -7.91 -2.46 9.29
N PRO A 6 -7.17 -3.34 8.59
CA PRO A 6 -7.80 -4.49 7.93
C PRO A 6 -8.47 -5.37 8.99
N ALA A 7 -9.41 -6.21 8.56
CA ALA A 7 -10.04 -7.16 9.47
C ALA A 7 -8.95 -8.03 10.16
N PRO A 8 -8.99 -8.14 11.50
CA PRO A 8 -8.01 -8.94 12.23
C PRO A 8 -8.19 -10.42 11.88
N LEU A 9 -7.08 -11.08 11.55
CA LEU A 9 -7.06 -12.55 11.45
C LEU A 9 -6.92 -13.17 12.84
N SER A 10 -7.65 -14.25 13.09
CA SER A 10 -7.49 -15.06 14.32
C SER A 10 -6.14 -15.78 14.38
N THR A 11 -5.52 -16.01 13.22
CA THR A 11 -4.20 -16.64 13.06
C THR A 11 -3.49 -16.03 11.85
N PRO A 12 -2.17 -15.79 11.92
CA PRO A 12 -1.40 -15.32 10.77
C PRO A 12 -1.49 -16.26 9.56
N PRO A 13 -1.36 -15.76 8.32
CA PRO A 13 -1.29 -16.59 7.13
C PRO A 13 -0.07 -17.52 7.18
N GLY A 14 -0.27 -18.80 6.84
CA GLY A 14 0.79 -19.81 6.82
C GLY A 14 1.58 -19.89 5.52
N THR A 15 1.16 -19.17 4.48
CA THR A 15 1.82 -19.11 3.16
C THR A 15 1.73 -17.69 2.59
N LEU A 16 2.62 -17.38 1.65
CA LEU A 16 2.60 -16.11 0.91
C LEU A 16 1.37 -15.98 0.02
N VAL A 17 0.85 -17.10 -0.49
CA VAL A 17 -0.42 -17.12 -1.25
C VAL A 17 -1.57 -16.72 -0.33
N ALA A 18 -1.68 -17.32 0.85
CA ALA A 18 -2.73 -16.97 1.81
C ALA A 18 -2.60 -15.51 2.27
N LEU A 19 -1.38 -15.00 2.46
CA LEU A 19 -1.14 -13.60 2.77
C LEU A 19 -1.62 -12.69 1.62
N ARG A 20 -1.26 -13.01 0.38
CA ARG A 20 -1.68 -12.25 -0.81
C ARG A 20 -3.20 -12.23 -0.94
N ASP A 21 -3.85 -13.37 -0.74
CA ASP A 21 -5.31 -13.48 -0.87
C ASP A 21 -6.03 -12.69 0.23
N TRP A 22 -5.49 -12.68 1.47
CA TRP A 22 -5.98 -11.78 2.52
C TRP A 22 -5.79 -10.31 2.16
N MET A 23 -4.60 -9.91 1.70
CA MET A 23 -4.33 -8.54 1.25
C MET A 23 -5.32 -8.10 0.16
N LEU A 24 -5.59 -8.95 -0.83
CA LEU A 24 -6.57 -8.67 -1.88
C LEU A 24 -7.99 -8.53 -1.34
N ALA A 25 -8.40 -9.43 -0.44
CA ALA A 25 -9.72 -9.40 0.18
C ALA A 25 -9.95 -8.11 0.98
N GLU A 26 -8.93 -7.63 1.68
CA GLU A 26 -8.97 -6.41 2.49
C GLU A 26 -8.71 -5.12 1.69
N GLY A 27 -8.40 -5.25 0.39
CA GLY A 27 -8.14 -4.13 -0.51
C GLY A 27 -6.79 -3.44 -0.26
N ALA A 28 -5.72 -4.21 -0.07
CA ALA A 28 -4.37 -3.68 0.02
C ALA A 28 -3.91 -3.02 -1.29
N ASN A 29 -3.02 -2.04 -1.16
CA ASN A 29 -2.22 -1.48 -2.25
C ASN A 29 -0.90 -2.28 -2.36
N PHE A 30 -0.62 -2.79 -3.57
CA PHE A 30 0.58 -3.59 -3.86
C PHE A 30 1.75 -2.78 -4.43
N GLU A 31 1.64 -1.45 -4.56
CA GLU A 31 2.73 -0.61 -5.05
C GLU A 31 4.01 -0.74 -4.21
N GLY A 32 3.88 -0.87 -2.88
CA GLY A 32 5.00 -1.02 -1.96
C GLY A 32 5.30 -2.45 -1.51
N TYR A 33 4.61 -3.47 -2.06
CA TYR A 33 4.70 -4.84 -1.55
C TYR A 33 4.66 -5.90 -2.66
N ALA A 34 5.69 -6.76 -2.72
CA ALA A 34 5.70 -7.93 -3.60
C ALA A 34 5.98 -9.23 -2.84
N LEU A 35 5.01 -10.14 -2.89
CA LEU A 35 5.07 -11.44 -2.22
C LEU A 35 5.51 -12.60 -3.13
N ASP A 36 5.64 -12.35 -4.43
CA ASP A 36 5.90 -13.38 -5.45
C ASP A 36 7.37 -13.47 -5.87
N GLY A 37 8.26 -12.77 -5.16
CA GLY A 37 9.69 -12.75 -5.47
C GLY A 37 10.11 -11.65 -6.44
N ARG A 38 9.18 -10.86 -6.97
CA ARG A 38 9.50 -9.68 -7.79
C ARG A 38 9.94 -8.53 -6.89
N GLY A 39 10.79 -7.66 -7.43
CA GLY A 39 11.08 -6.36 -6.80
C GLY A 39 9.93 -5.38 -7.02
N VAL A 40 9.86 -4.37 -6.15
CA VAL A 40 8.88 -3.25 -6.23
C VAL A 40 9.55 -1.92 -6.54
N GLY A 41 10.88 -1.86 -6.59
CA GLY A 41 11.67 -0.65 -6.83
C GLY A 41 11.73 0.30 -5.63
N GLU A 42 10.61 0.45 -4.92
CA GLU A 42 10.44 1.16 -3.64
C GLU A 42 9.44 0.39 -2.76
N GLY A 43 9.89 -0.23 -1.66
CA GLY A 43 9.02 -0.98 -0.74
C GLY A 43 9.57 -2.34 -0.33
N PHE A 44 8.73 -3.27 0.10
CA PHE A 44 9.15 -4.57 0.59
C PHE A 44 8.89 -5.70 -0.39
N SER A 45 9.82 -6.65 -0.44
CA SER A 45 9.69 -7.84 -1.27
C SER A 45 10.29 -9.07 -0.61
N VAL A 46 9.77 -10.22 -1.03
CA VAL A 46 10.27 -11.53 -0.63
C VAL A 46 11.39 -12.00 -1.55
N ARG A 47 12.38 -12.71 -1.01
CA ARG A 47 13.31 -13.54 -1.79
C ARG A 47 13.46 -14.91 -1.15
N HIS A 48 13.82 -15.92 -1.93
CA HIS A 48 14.21 -17.22 -1.41
C HIS A 48 15.59 -17.58 -1.98
N ASP A 49 16.59 -17.78 -1.12
CA ASP A 49 17.97 -18.06 -1.54
C ASP A 49 18.27 -19.56 -1.70
N GLY A 50 17.26 -20.42 -1.53
CA GLY A 50 17.38 -21.88 -1.57
C GLY A 50 17.55 -22.52 -0.20
N ALA A 51 17.97 -21.75 0.81
CA ALA A 51 18.09 -22.20 2.20
C ALA A 51 17.11 -21.50 3.14
N ALA A 52 16.75 -20.25 2.85
CA ALA A 52 15.88 -19.44 3.68
C ALA A 52 14.98 -18.51 2.86
N TRP A 53 13.91 -18.09 3.52
CA TRP A 53 12.98 -17.05 3.09
C TRP A 53 13.45 -15.71 3.65
N LEU A 54 13.59 -14.72 2.78
CA LEU A 54 14.13 -13.40 3.10
C LEU A 54 13.04 -12.36 2.89
N TRP A 55 12.85 -11.53 3.91
CA TRP A 55 12.07 -10.31 3.83
C TRP A 55 13.03 -9.14 3.68
N GLY A 56 12.83 -8.29 2.69
CA GLY A 56 13.73 -7.17 2.47
C GLY A 56 13.05 -5.97 1.88
N ASN A 57 13.70 -4.84 2.10
CA ASN A 57 13.28 -3.54 1.60
C ASN A 57 14.12 -3.19 0.36
N GLU A 58 13.47 -2.65 -0.65
CA GLU A 58 14.04 -2.13 -1.86
C GLU A 58 13.87 -0.62 -1.87
N GLU A 59 14.97 0.11 -2.02
CA GLU A 59 14.98 1.56 -2.17
C GLU A 59 15.86 1.90 -3.36
N ARG A 60 15.34 2.67 -4.33
CA ARG A 60 16.06 3.04 -5.56
C ARG A 60 16.63 1.84 -6.31
N GLY A 61 15.91 0.72 -6.30
CA GLY A 61 16.32 -0.54 -6.93
C GLY A 61 17.42 -1.31 -6.17
N GLN A 62 17.81 -0.85 -4.98
CA GLN A 62 18.74 -1.56 -4.11
C GLN A 62 17.98 -2.33 -3.05
N TRP A 63 18.11 -3.66 -3.09
CA TRP A 63 17.45 -4.54 -2.13
C TRP A 63 18.35 -4.84 -0.95
N ARG A 64 17.79 -4.76 0.26
CA ARG A 64 18.45 -5.04 1.52
C ARG A 64 17.62 -6.03 2.34
N GLU A 65 18.30 -7.07 2.84
CA GLU A 65 17.70 -8.01 3.80
C GLU A 65 17.33 -7.28 5.10
N VAL A 66 16.08 -7.42 5.52
CA VAL A 66 15.54 -6.90 6.78
C VAL A 66 15.38 -8.04 7.78
N ALA A 67 14.87 -9.19 7.34
CA ALA A 67 14.69 -10.38 8.16
C ALA A 67 14.83 -11.68 7.36
N ARG A 68 15.15 -12.76 8.06
CA ARG A 68 15.38 -14.10 7.50
C ARG A 68 14.62 -15.16 8.28
N PHE A 69 14.04 -16.11 7.57
CA PHE A 69 13.19 -17.15 8.12
C PHE A 69 13.51 -18.51 7.48
N GLU A 70 13.47 -19.58 8.28
CA GLU A 70 13.68 -20.95 7.79
C GLU A 70 12.46 -21.48 7.02
N THR A 71 11.28 -20.92 7.26
CA THR A 71 10.01 -21.39 6.67
C THR A 71 9.22 -20.25 6.06
N GLU A 72 8.43 -20.58 5.03
CA GLU A 72 7.52 -19.64 4.39
C GLU A 72 6.49 -19.10 5.40
N ALA A 73 5.98 -19.96 6.28
CA ALA A 73 5.03 -19.59 7.32
C ALA A 73 5.59 -18.54 8.29
N GLY A 74 6.88 -18.67 8.67
CA GLY A 74 7.55 -17.68 9.51
C GLY A 74 7.64 -16.32 8.83
N LEU A 75 8.03 -16.29 7.55
CA LEU A 75 8.07 -15.06 6.77
C LEU A 75 6.67 -14.46 6.58
N ALA A 76 5.67 -15.28 6.23
CA ALA A 76 4.31 -14.82 5.98
C ALA A 76 3.68 -14.20 7.24
N ALA A 77 3.92 -14.79 8.42
CA ALA A 77 3.47 -14.23 9.69
C ALA A 77 4.14 -12.89 10.02
N HIS A 78 5.44 -12.76 9.73
CA HIS A 78 6.16 -11.50 9.91
C HIS A 78 5.65 -10.41 8.97
N ALA A 79 5.60 -10.69 7.67
CA ALA A 79 5.12 -9.76 6.66
C ALA A 79 3.67 -9.34 6.92
N TRP A 80 2.80 -10.28 7.34
CA TRP A 80 1.43 -9.97 7.74
C TRP A 80 1.37 -8.91 8.85
N ALA A 81 2.16 -9.06 9.90
CA ALA A 81 2.16 -8.12 11.02
C ALA A 81 2.63 -6.72 10.61
N GLU A 82 3.65 -6.64 9.75
CA GLU A 82 4.17 -5.38 9.22
C GLU A 82 3.15 -4.69 8.31
N ILE A 83 2.63 -5.43 7.32
CA ILE A 83 1.63 -4.94 6.36
C ILE A 83 0.34 -4.51 7.08
N ALA A 84 -0.13 -5.26 8.07
CA ALA A 84 -1.32 -4.92 8.84
C ALA A 84 -1.18 -3.62 9.64
N ALA A 85 0.05 -3.24 10.00
CA ALA A 85 0.34 -2.03 10.77
C ALA A 85 0.71 -0.81 9.89
N ASP A 86 0.99 -1.02 8.61
CA ASP A 86 1.38 0.04 7.68
C ASP A 86 0.16 0.72 7.05
N ASP A 87 -0.07 1.99 7.39
CA ASP A 87 -1.14 2.79 6.78
C ASP A 87 -1.00 2.90 5.24
N TRP A 88 0.22 2.87 4.70
CA TRP A 88 0.46 2.98 3.26
C TRP A 88 0.05 1.73 2.49
N ALA A 89 0.23 0.54 3.08
CA ALA A 89 -0.26 -0.73 2.54
C ALA A 89 -1.76 -0.73 2.26
N TRP A 90 -2.51 0.18 2.90
CA TRP A 90 -3.95 0.28 2.76
C TRP A 90 -4.41 1.53 2.03
N SER A 91 -3.50 2.40 1.60
CA SER A 91 -3.86 3.67 0.98
C SER A 91 -3.84 3.57 -0.56
N HIS A 92 -4.84 4.16 -1.20
CA HIS A 92 -4.99 4.20 -2.64
C HIS A 92 -5.10 5.64 -3.11
N LEU A 93 -4.20 6.06 -3.99
CA LEU A 93 -4.23 7.38 -4.59
C LEU A 93 -5.43 7.48 -5.56
N VAL A 94 -6.35 8.39 -5.27
CA VAL A 94 -7.51 8.68 -6.13
C VAL A 94 -7.14 9.77 -7.14
N VAL A 95 -6.53 10.86 -6.66
CA VAL A 95 -6.10 11.98 -7.51
C VAL A 95 -4.80 12.57 -6.98
N MET A 96 -3.96 13.02 -7.90
CA MET A 96 -2.77 13.84 -7.71
C MET A 96 -2.84 14.96 -8.76
N THR A 97 -2.94 16.20 -8.31
CA THR A 97 -3.20 17.34 -9.20
C THR A 97 -2.56 18.62 -8.64
N ASP A 98 -2.20 19.56 -9.51
CA ASP A 98 -1.79 20.93 -9.12
C ASP A 98 -3.00 21.83 -8.81
N ASP A 99 -4.23 21.38 -9.10
CA ASP A 99 -5.46 22.09 -8.78
C ASP A 99 -5.97 21.70 -7.39
N ALA A 100 -5.75 22.58 -6.42
CA ALA A 100 -6.21 22.41 -5.04
C ALA A 100 -7.74 22.28 -4.93
N GLU A 101 -8.50 22.95 -5.79
CA GLU A 101 -9.96 22.90 -5.77
C GLU A 101 -10.46 21.56 -6.29
N ARG A 102 -9.84 21.04 -7.36
CA ARG A 102 -10.11 19.68 -7.83
C ARG A 102 -9.85 18.64 -6.74
N ALA A 103 -8.73 18.74 -6.03
CA ALA A 103 -8.42 17.84 -4.93
C ALA A 103 -9.47 17.93 -3.80
N ARG A 104 -9.92 19.15 -3.46
CA ARG A 104 -10.98 19.39 -2.47
C ARG A 104 -12.29 18.73 -2.88
N VAL A 105 -12.74 18.93 -4.12
CA VAL A 105 -13.99 18.36 -4.66
C VAL A 105 -13.96 16.83 -4.64
N VAL A 106 -12.87 16.22 -5.09
CA VAL A 106 -12.72 14.75 -5.05
C VAL A 106 -12.76 14.25 -3.60
N ALA A 107 -12.06 14.92 -2.68
CA ALA A 107 -12.07 14.53 -1.27
C ALA A 107 -13.46 14.66 -0.63
N GLU A 108 -14.25 15.66 -1.01
CA GLU A 108 -15.63 15.83 -0.54
C GLU A 108 -16.57 14.77 -1.11
N GLU A 109 -16.43 14.44 -2.39
CA GLU A 109 -17.20 13.35 -3.01
C GLU A 109 -16.89 12.00 -2.34
N CYS A 110 -15.62 11.69 -2.08
CA CYS A 110 -15.24 10.48 -1.33
C CYS A 110 -15.88 10.46 0.07
N ARG A 111 -15.89 11.60 0.79
CA ARG A 111 -16.52 11.70 2.12
C ARG A 111 -18.05 11.59 2.04
N ALA A 112 -18.67 12.14 1.00
CA ALA A 112 -20.12 12.03 0.78
C ALA A 112 -20.55 10.57 0.55
N ARG A 113 -19.65 9.74 0.00
CA ARG A 113 -19.80 8.28 -0.11
C ARG A 113 -19.47 7.52 1.18
N GLY A 114 -19.19 8.23 2.28
CA GLY A 114 -18.94 7.65 3.60
C GLY A 114 -17.52 7.13 3.82
N LEU A 115 -16.56 7.51 2.97
CA LEU A 115 -15.18 7.02 3.06
C LEU A 115 -14.32 7.90 3.99
N VAL A 116 -13.36 7.24 4.66
CA VAL A 116 -12.24 7.92 5.31
C VAL A 116 -11.29 8.42 4.22
N VAL A 117 -10.94 9.69 4.28
CA VAL A 117 -10.10 10.36 3.27
C VAL A 117 -8.89 10.99 3.94
N PHE A 118 -7.72 10.78 3.35
CA PHE A 118 -6.52 11.54 3.64
C PHE A 118 -6.16 12.43 2.45
N THR A 119 -5.76 13.66 2.75
CA THR A 119 -5.25 14.60 1.75
C THR A 119 -3.95 15.23 2.24
N ASP A 120 -3.02 15.44 1.33
CA ASP A 120 -1.81 16.23 1.58
C ASP A 120 -1.36 17.00 0.33
N SER A 121 -0.22 17.67 0.44
CA SER A 121 0.39 18.41 -0.67
C SER A 121 1.90 18.27 -0.60
N ILE A 122 2.52 17.91 -1.73
CA ILE A 122 3.95 17.64 -1.83
C ILE A 122 4.61 18.54 -2.89
N PRO A 123 5.89 18.93 -2.75
CA PRO A 123 6.63 19.66 -3.77
C PRO A 123 7.16 18.68 -4.85
N TYR A 124 6.36 18.35 -5.85
CA TYR A 124 6.67 17.26 -6.81
C TYR A 124 7.84 17.61 -7.74
N GLY A 125 7.74 18.71 -8.49
CA GLY A 125 8.82 19.30 -9.27
C GLY A 125 9.69 20.31 -8.52
N GLY A 126 9.42 20.51 -7.22
CA GLY A 126 10.06 21.52 -6.37
C GLY A 126 9.04 22.40 -5.63
N PRO A 127 9.50 23.43 -4.90
CA PRO A 127 8.63 24.28 -4.09
C PRO A 127 7.50 24.99 -4.86
N ASP A 128 7.71 25.24 -6.16
CA ASP A 128 6.77 25.93 -7.05
C ASP A 128 5.84 24.99 -7.83
N ASP A 129 5.95 23.67 -7.63
CA ASP A 129 5.10 22.65 -8.24
C ASP A 129 4.43 21.78 -7.17
N PRO A 130 3.48 22.35 -6.39
CA PRO A 130 2.74 21.58 -5.42
C PRO A 130 1.80 20.60 -6.11
N ARG A 131 1.80 19.35 -5.65
CA ARG A 131 0.80 18.35 -6.03
C ARG A 131 -0.04 17.99 -4.83
N HIS A 132 -1.33 18.22 -4.95
CA HIS A 132 -2.35 17.88 -3.97
C HIS A 132 -2.82 16.45 -4.22
N ARG A 133 -2.76 15.61 -3.18
CA ARG A 133 -3.09 14.20 -3.28
C ARG A 133 -4.30 13.87 -2.43
N VAL A 134 -5.15 12.99 -2.93
CA VAL A 134 -6.31 12.45 -2.20
C VAL A 134 -6.19 10.94 -2.18
N PHE A 135 -6.26 10.38 -0.97
CA PHE A 135 -6.21 8.95 -0.72
C PHE A 135 -7.49 8.47 -0.06
N VAL A 136 -7.92 7.28 -0.46
CA VAL A 136 -8.90 6.45 0.26
C VAL A 136 -8.21 5.18 0.76
N PHE A 137 -8.89 4.40 1.58
CA PHE A 137 -8.30 3.24 2.23
C PHE A 137 -9.03 1.93 1.95
N GLY A 138 -8.27 0.83 1.89
CA GLY A 138 -8.79 -0.53 1.70
C GLY A 138 -9.70 -0.64 0.48
N ARG A 139 -10.81 -1.36 0.66
CA ARG A 139 -11.90 -1.51 -0.33
C ARG A 139 -12.65 -0.20 -0.65
N GLY A 140 -12.32 0.91 -0.01
CA GLY A 140 -12.87 2.23 -0.35
C GLY A 140 -12.58 2.63 -1.79
N ILE A 141 -11.47 2.15 -2.37
CA ILE A 141 -11.09 2.42 -3.76
C ILE A 141 -12.12 1.90 -4.76
N ASP A 142 -12.79 0.79 -4.49
CA ASP A 142 -13.82 0.23 -5.38
C ASP A 142 -15.05 1.14 -5.46
N ALA A 143 -15.36 1.84 -4.36
CA ALA A 143 -16.50 2.75 -4.28
C ALA A 143 -16.25 4.09 -4.99
N VAL A 144 -15.02 4.37 -5.40
CA VAL A 144 -14.61 5.61 -6.10
C VAL A 144 -13.84 5.33 -7.38
N ALA A 145 -13.98 4.14 -7.96
CA ALA A 145 -13.28 3.74 -9.17
C ALA A 145 -13.54 4.69 -10.37
N ASP A 146 -14.67 5.39 -10.38
CA ASP A 146 -15.05 6.43 -11.33
C ASP A 146 -14.29 7.76 -11.15
N LEU A 147 -13.73 8.01 -9.96
CA LEU A 147 -12.98 9.23 -9.64
C LEU A 147 -11.47 9.07 -9.81
N VAL A 148 -10.98 7.83 -9.91
CA VAL A 148 -9.55 7.52 -9.98
C VAL A 148 -8.95 8.09 -11.27
N GLN A 149 -8.04 9.04 -11.12
CA GLN A 149 -7.20 9.50 -12.22
C GLN A 149 -6.17 8.42 -12.55
N ARG A 150 -6.07 8.05 -13.83
CA ARG A 150 -5.16 6.98 -14.30
C ARG A 150 -4.00 7.50 -15.14
N ASP A 151 -4.13 8.72 -15.66
CA ASP A 151 -3.10 9.37 -16.44
C ASP A 151 -2.38 10.38 -15.54
N TRP A 152 -1.20 9.98 -15.08
CA TRP A 152 -0.29 10.81 -14.30
C TRP A 152 0.75 11.43 -15.25
N ILE A 153 0.30 12.42 -16.03
CA ILE A 153 1.14 13.24 -16.90
C ILE A 153 0.75 14.69 -16.69
#